data_AF-A0A6G9YMJ9-F1
#
_entry.id   AF-A0A6G9YMJ9-F1
#
_cell.length_a   1.000
_cell.length_b   1.000
_cell.length_c   1.000
_cell.angle_alpha   90.00
_cell.angle_beta   90.00
_cell.angle_gamma   90.00
#
_symmetry.space_group_name_H-M   'P 1'
#
loop_
_entity.id
_entity.type
_entity.pdbx_description
1 polymer ?
#
loop_
_entity_poly.entity_id
_entity_poly.type
_entity_poly.pdbx_seq_one_letter_code
_entity_poly.pdbx_strand_id
1 'polypeptide(L)'
;MRDNAFRITTASLGLTAALLLGACGTAEKAVNPGGDTKCSDYVNQDTGKKRVTVTKFLEQQRNGRAPTDQEIDTATTTVDLMCQAQRNPDTPIKNADLTGVFVPK
;
A
#
# COMPACT_ATOMS: atom_id res chain seq x y z
N MET A 1 -23.69 27.57 39.85
CA MET A 1 -25.10 27.94 39.66
C MET A 1 -25.27 28.49 38.25
N ARG A 2 -26.20 27.89 37.50
CA ARG A 2 -26.89 28.40 36.29
C ARG A 2 -26.22 28.16 34.94
N ASP A 3 -26.75 27.10 34.34
CA ASP A 3 -27.06 26.91 32.92
C ASP A 3 -27.18 28.23 32.13
N ASN A 4 -26.51 28.30 30.99
CA ASN A 4 -26.98 29.17 29.91
C ASN A 4 -26.96 28.40 28.59
N ALA A 5 -28.17 28.04 28.18
CA ALA A 5 -28.53 27.47 26.90
C ALA A 5 -27.97 28.33 25.76
N PHE A 6 -26.94 27.84 25.09
CA PHE A 6 -26.58 28.35 23.77
C PHE A 6 -27.61 27.83 22.77
N ARG A 7 -28.54 28.71 22.42
CA ARG A 7 -29.61 28.44 21.46
C ARG A 7 -29.02 28.12 20.10
N ILE A 8 -29.22 26.90 19.64
CA ILE A 8 -28.85 26.47 18.29
C ILE A 8 -29.97 26.92 17.34
N THR A 9 -29.72 28.02 16.65
CA THR A 9 -30.46 28.43 15.46
C THR A 9 -29.46 28.89 14.40
N THR A 10 -28.99 27.96 13.55
CA THR A 10 -28.65 28.19 12.13
C THR A 10 -28.07 26.91 11.54
N ALA A 11 -28.73 26.41 10.49
CA ALA A 11 -28.25 25.33 9.65
C ALA A 11 -26.88 25.66 9.07
N SER A 12 -25.87 24.86 9.40
CA SER A 12 -24.61 24.79 8.68
C SER A 12 -24.30 23.32 8.47
N LEU A 13 -24.23 22.92 7.20
CA LEU A 13 -23.71 21.62 6.74
C LEU A 13 -22.24 21.54 7.15
N GLY A 14 -22.00 21.21 8.42
CA GLY A 14 -20.70 20.82 8.91
C GLY A 14 -20.42 19.41 8.40
N LEU A 15 -19.82 19.32 7.22
CA LEU A 15 -19.28 18.07 6.71
C LEU A 15 -18.21 17.59 7.71
N THR A 16 -18.56 16.62 8.53
CA THR A 16 -17.64 15.96 9.46
C THR A 16 -16.64 15.13 8.66
N ALA A 17 -15.61 15.78 8.11
CA ALA A 17 -14.45 15.14 7.51
C ALA A 17 -13.53 14.60 8.62
N ALA A 18 -13.94 13.53 9.32
CA ALA A 18 -13.19 12.95 10.43
C ALA A 18 -13.07 11.42 10.41
N LEU A 19 -13.16 10.76 9.25
CA LEU A 19 -13.14 9.29 9.17
C LEU A 19 -12.17 8.64 8.17
N LEU A 20 -11.23 9.36 7.55
CA LEU A 20 -10.40 8.77 6.47
C LEU A 20 -9.04 8.20 6.88
N LEU A 21 -8.62 8.32 8.13
CA LEU A 21 -7.28 7.83 8.55
C LEU A 21 -7.18 6.30 8.66
N GLY A 22 -8.31 5.58 8.70
CA GLY A 22 -8.35 4.11 8.71
C GLY A 22 -8.85 3.45 7.41
N ALA A 23 -9.41 4.25 6.49
CA ALA A 23 -10.03 3.75 5.25
C ALA A 23 -9.10 3.84 4.03
N CYS A 24 -7.96 4.55 4.13
CA CYS A 24 -6.98 4.57 3.04
C CYS A 24 -6.46 3.17 2.73
N GLY A 25 -6.07 2.38 3.74
CA GLY A 25 -5.47 1.05 3.51
C GLY A 25 -6.39 0.06 2.78
N THR A 26 -7.70 0.03 3.07
CA THR A 26 -8.62 -0.95 2.48
C THR A 26 -9.01 -0.59 1.04
N ALA A 27 -9.24 0.69 0.75
CA ALA A 27 -9.54 1.17 -0.59
C ALA A 27 -8.29 1.12 -1.50
N GLU A 28 -7.13 1.52 -0.98
CA GLU A 28 -5.85 1.39 -1.67
C GLU A 28 -5.54 -0.09 -1.94
N LYS A 29 -5.79 -0.98 -0.96
CA LYS A 29 -5.74 -2.43 -1.16
C LYS A 29 -6.93 -2.98 -1.97
N ALA A 30 -7.88 -2.20 -2.46
CA ALA A 30 -8.81 -2.66 -3.48
C ALA A 30 -8.25 -2.37 -4.87
N VAL A 31 -7.76 -1.16 -5.11
CA VAL A 31 -7.34 -0.69 -6.46
C VAL A 31 -5.86 -0.86 -6.80
N ASN A 32 -4.98 -1.06 -5.80
CA ASN A 32 -3.56 -1.22 -6.03
C ASN A 32 -3.23 -2.49 -6.86
N PRO A 33 -2.41 -2.42 -7.91
CA PRO A 33 -2.18 -3.56 -8.80
C PRO A 33 -1.31 -4.68 -8.20
N GLY A 34 -0.67 -4.46 -7.04
CA GLY A 34 0.18 -5.45 -6.39
C GLY A 34 1.40 -5.77 -7.26
N GLY A 35 1.56 -7.04 -7.66
CA GLY A 35 2.67 -7.48 -8.51
C GLY A 35 2.69 -6.87 -9.92
N ASP A 36 1.57 -6.33 -10.40
CA ASP A 36 1.47 -5.61 -11.67
C ASP A 36 1.96 -4.15 -11.60
N THR A 37 2.31 -3.66 -10.41
CA THR A 37 2.93 -2.34 -10.25
C THR A 37 4.27 -2.31 -10.98
N LYS A 38 4.53 -1.29 -11.81
CA LYS A 38 5.84 -1.08 -12.46
C LYS A 38 6.86 -0.62 -11.43
N CYS A 39 8.14 -0.98 -11.63
CA CYS A 39 9.20 -0.50 -10.76
C CYS A 39 9.30 1.03 -10.72
N SER A 40 9.07 1.74 -11.84
CA SER A 40 8.98 3.21 -11.86
C SER A 40 7.93 3.77 -10.92
N ASP A 41 6.78 3.11 -10.84
CA ASP A 41 5.65 3.59 -10.06
C ASP A 41 5.86 3.23 -8.59
N TYR A 42 6.43 2.06 -8.34
CA TYR A 42 6.74 1.56 -7.00
C TYR A 42 7.74 2.44 -6.26
N VAL A 43 8.86 2.83 -6.89
CA VAL A 43 9.91 3.62 -6.21
C VAL A 43 9.42 5.01 -5.80
N ASN A 44 8.39 5.53 -6.46
CA ASN A 44 7.77 6.82 -6.19
C ASN A 44 6.65 6.76 -5.12
N GLN A 45 6.31 5.57 -4.61
CA GLN A 45 5.34 5.41 -3.54
C GLN A 45 5.93 5.79 -2.18
N ASP A 46 5.10 6.29 -1.28
CA ASP A 46 5.44 6.38 0.14
C ASP A 46 5.52 4.98 0.79
N THR A 47 6.17 4.90 1.96
CA THR A 47 6.40 3.63 2.67
C THR A 47 5.10 2.85 2.96
N GLY A 48 4.00 3.55 3.24
CA GLY A 48 2.70 2.92 3.50
C GLY A 48 2.17 2.24 2.25
N LYS A 49 2.17 2.96 1.12
CA LYS A 49 1.76 2.40 -0.18
C LYS A 49 2.65 1.26 -0.65
N LYS A 50 3.97 1.36 -0.44
CA LYS A 50 4.91 0.25 -0.73
C LYS A 50 4.53 -1.02 0.03
N ARG A 51 4.19 -0.90 1.32
CA ARG A 51 3.73 -2.02 2.14
C ARG A 51 2.45 -2.64 1.60
N VAL A 52 1.48 -1.82 1.20
CA VAL A 52 0.21 -2.29 0.58
C VAL A 52 0.48 -3.03 -0.73
N THR A 53 1.31 -2.46 -1.61
CA THR A 53 1.70 -3.08 -2.89
C THR A 53 2.33 -4.45 -2.69
N VAL A 54 3.29 -4.55 -1.77
CA VAL A 54 4.00 -5.79 -1.46
C VAL A 54 3.09 -6.81 -0.80
N THR A 55 2.22 -6.39 0.12
CA THR A 55 1.23 -7.28 0.75
C THR A 55 0.33 -7.92 -0.32
N LYS A 56 -0.19 -7.13 -1.25
CA LYS A 56 -0.98 -7.64 -2.38
C LYS A 56 -0.19 -8.57 -3.28
N PHE A 57 1.03 -8.20 -3.62
CA PHE A 57 1.91 -9.04 -4.43
C PHE A 57 2.11 -10.42 -3.78
N LEU A 58 2.40 -10.47 -2.48
CA LEU A 58 2.56 -11.71 -1.75
C LEU A 58 1.25 -12.52 -1.69
N GLU A 59 0.11 -11.87 -1.49
CA GLU A 59 -1.20 -12.54 -1.54
C GLU A 59 -1.48 -13.15 -2.92
N GLN A 60 -1.18 -12.42 -4.01
CA GLN A 60 -1.33 -12.92 -5.38
C GLN A 60 -0.45 -14.16 -5.61
N GLN A 61 0.82 -14.12 -5.17
CA GLN A 61 1.75 -15.26 -5.29
C GLN A 61 1.33 -16.47 -4.45
N ARG A 62 0.59 -16.25 -3.36
CA ARG A 62 0.21 -17.29 -2.38
C ARG A 62 -1.23 -17.77 -2.51
N ASN A 63 -1.91 -17.42 -3.61
CA ASN A 63 -3.32 -17.73 -3.86
C ASN A 63 -4.25 -17.21 -2.75
N GLY A 64 -4.06 -15.95 -2.35
CA GLY A 64 -4.89 -15.22 -1.39
C GLY A 64 -4.55 -15.46 0.08
N ARG A 65 -3.52 -16.26 0.40
CA ARG A 65 -3.07 -16.43 1.78
C ARG A 65 -2.35 -15.17 2.28
N ALA A 66 -2.77 -14.68 3.44
CA ALA A 66 -2.19 -13.51 4.07
C ALA A 66 -0.71 -13.77 4.45
N PRO A 67 0.23 -12.88 4.08
CA PRO A 67 1.60 -12.93 4.56
C PRO A 67 1.71 -12.41 6.00
N THR A 68 2.77 -12.81 6.68
CA THR A 68 3.16 -12.26 7.99
C THR A 68 3.85 -10.90 7.81
N ASP A 69 3.88 -10.09 8.88
CA ASP A 69 4.54 -8.78 8.84
C ASP A 69 6.02 -8.85 8.49
N GLN A 70 6.73 -9.86 9.01
CA GLN A 70 8.15 -10.07 8.71
C GLN A 70 8.40 -10.41 7.24
N GLU A 71 7.51 -11.19 6.63
CA GLU A 71 7.59 -11.50 5.20
C GLU A 71 7.31 -10.26 4.36
N ILE A 72 6.36 -9.42 4.77
CA ILE A 72 6.09 -8.14 4.11
C ILE A 72 7.33 -7.24 4.17
N ASP A 73 7.94 -7.06 5.34
CA ASP A 73 9.13 -6.19 5.51
C ASP A 73 10.33 -6.66 4.68
N THR A 74 10.58 -7.96 4.69
CA THR A 74 11.65 -8.60 3.92
C THR A 74 11.41 -8.41 2.43
N ALA A 75 10.19 -8.67 1.97
CA ALA A 75 9.82 -8.49 0.58
C ALA A 75 9.86 -7.01 0.16
N THR A 76 9.44 -6.07 1.01
CA THR A 76 9.51 -4.62 0.74
C THR A 76 10.96 -4.20 0.50
N THR A 77 11.87 -4.57 1.40
CA THR A 77 13.30 -4.24 1.25
C THR A 77 13.88 -4.83 -0.03
N THR A 78 13.49 -6.06 -0.35
CA THR A 78 14.00 -6.74 -1.54
C THR A 78 13.47 -6.09 -2.82
N VAL A 79 12.17 -5.81 -2.90
CA VAL A 79 11.56 -5.11 -4.04
C VAL A 79 12.14 -3.70 -4.21
N ASP A 80 12.39 -2.97 -3.11
CA ASP A 80 13.08 -1.69 -3.14
C ASP A 80 14.46 -1.79 -3.79
N LEU A 81 15.28 -2.75 -3.36
CA LEU A 81 16.61 -2.96 -3.91
C LEU A 81 16.54 -3.29 -5.41
N MET A 82 15.63 -4.19 -5.80
CA MET A 82 15.51 -4.60 -7.19
C MET A 82 15.03 -3.48 -8.11
N CYS A 83 13.98 -2.77 -7.69
CA CYS A 83 13.41 -1.72 -8.53
C CYS A 83 14.34 -0.53 -8.68
N GLN A 84 15.26 -0.32 -7.72
CA GLN A 84 16.36 0.63 -7.88
C GLN A 84 17.47 0.11 -8.82
N ALA A 85 17.70 -1.20 -8.87
CA ALA A 85 18.75 -1.81 -9.70
C ALA A 85 18.31 -2.07 -11.16
N GLN A 86 17.00 -2.22 -11.42
CA GLN A 86 16.46 -2.55 -12.73
C GLN A 86 16.71 -1.46 -13.77
N ARG A 87 17.22 -1.86 -14.95
CA ARG A 87 17.44 -0.94 -16.09
C ARG A 87 16.15 -0.60 -16.85
N ASN A 88 15.14 -1.46 -16.78
CA ASN A 88 13.86 -1.25 -17.44
C ASN A 88 12.79 -0.80 -16.42
N PRO A 89 12.42 0.50 -16.38
CA PRO A 89 11.47 1.06 -15.42
C PRO A 89 10.06 0.48 -15.53
N ASP A 90 9.69 -0.01 -16.73
CA ASP A 90 8.36 -0.57 -17.02
C ASP A 90 8.18 -2.01 -16.55
N THR A 91 9.21 -2.63 -15.98
CA THR A 91 9.13 -4.00 -15.51
C THR A 91 8.16 -4.10 -14.32
N PRO A 92 7.09 -4.92 -14.40
CA PRO A 92 6.23 -5.18 -13.26
C PRO A 92 7.00 -5.91 -12.16
N ILE A 93 6.71 -5.62 -10.89
CA ILE A 93 7.36 -6.26 -9.73
C ILE A 93 7.35 -7.78 -9.83
N LYS A 94 6.24 -8.39 -10.29
CA LYS A 94 6.13 -9.86 -10.44
C LYS A 94 7.07 -10.48 -11.49
N ASN A 95 7.56 -9.67 -12.42
CA ASN A 95 8.38 -10.09 -13.56
C ASN A 95 9.78 -9.49 -13.54
N ALA A 96 10.11 -8.70 -12.52
CA ALA A 96 11.48 -8.25 -12.35
C ALA A 96 12.38 -9.48 -12.35
N ASP A 97 13.47 -9.43 -13.12
CA ASP A 97 14.38 -10.57 -13.30
C ASP A 97 15.03 -10.89 -11.95
N LEU A 98 14.43 -11.89 -11.30
CA LEU A 98 14.67 -12.25 -9.92
C LEU A 98 15.23 -13.64 -9.74
N THR A 99 15.66 -14.22 -10.86
CA THR A 99 16.17 -15.59 -10.96
C THR A 99 17.40 -15.84 -10.07
N GLY A 100 17.94 -14.81 -9.39
CA GLY A 100 18.99 -14.92 -8.37
C GLY A 100 18.61 -14.57 -6.91
N VAL A 101 17.43 -14.01 -6.62
CA VAL A 101 17.09 -13.52 -5.26
C VAL A 101 15.91 -14.26 -4.62
N PHE A 102 14.91 -14.68 -5.42
CA PHE A 102 13.71 -15.33 -4.89
C PHE A 102 13.56 -16.80 -5.26
N VAL A 103 14.44 -17.32 -6.12
CA VAL A 103 14.45 -18.72 -6.54
C VAL A 103 15.88 -19.23 -6.38
N PRO A 104 16.21 -20.04 -5.36
CA PRO A 104 17.44 -20.81 -5.39
C PRO A 104 17.35 -21.79 -6.56
N LYS A 105 18.45 -21.95 -7.31
CA LYS A 105 18.59 -23.08 -8.25
C LYS A 105 18.60 -24.39 -7.49
#